data_AF-A0AAW0QAA8-F1
#
_entry.id   AF-A0AAW0QAA8-F1
#
_cell.length_a   1.000
_cell.length_b   1.000
_cell.length_c   1.000
_cell.angle_alpha   90.00
_cell.angle_beta   90.00
_cell.angle_gamma   90.00
#
_symmetry.space_group_name_H-M   'P 1'
#
loop_
_entity.id
_entity.type
_entity.pdbx_description
1 polymer ?
#
loop_
_entity_poly.entity_id
_entity_poly.type
_entity_poly.pdbx_seq_one_letter_code
_entity_poly.pdbx_strand_id
1 'polypeptide(L)'
;MIGDTMTLLSLLGRIMRYFLLRPETLFLLCISLALWSYFFHTDEVKTIVKSSRDAVKMVKGKVAEMMQNDRLGGLSVLDAEFSKTWEFKNNNVAVYSIQGRRDHMEDRFEVLTDITNKSHPSIFAIFDGHGGEAAADFVKAHLPDALKQHLQAFEKEKRDSGLSYASILEQRILAVDREMLDKLSASHDEAGQKGGGTTCLVALLSDRELTVANVGDSRGVLCDKDGNAVALSHDHKPYQLKERKGSREQVALSASMDLGESKGFWPCPALLVIIP
;
A
#
# COMPACT_ATOMS: atom_id res chain seq x y z
N MET A 1 33.81 68.06 23.42
CA MET A 1 33.48 66.68 22.99
C MET A 1 34.25 66.30 21.70
N ILE A 2 35.58 66.43 21.67
CA ILE A 2 36.40 66.12 20.48
C ILE A 2 37.51 65.07 20.79
N GLY A 3 37.69 64.71 22.08
CA GLY A 3 38.72 63.72 22.49
C GLY A 3 38.32 62.26 22.28
N ASP A 4 37.03 61.91 22.38
CA ASP A 4 36.57 60.51 22.42
C ASP A 4 36.34 59.88 21.04
N THR A 5 36.25 60.69 19.97
CA THR A 5 36.07 60.18 18.61
C THR A 5 37.38 59.69 17.99
N MET A 6 38.52 60.28 18.37
CA MET A 6 39.84 59.90 17.88
C MET A 6 40.30 58.55 18.43
N THR A 7 39.87 58.18 19.64
CA THR A 7 40.19 56.90 20.27
C THR A 7 39.39 55.75 19.68
N LEU A 8 38.09 55.94 19.40
CA LEU A 8 37.24 54.90 18.80
C LEU A 8 37.68 54.54 17.37
N LEU A 9 37.99 55.54 16.54
CA LEU A 9 38.47 55.30 15.17
C LEU A 9 39.82 54.56 15.17
N SER A 10 40.70 54.89 16.12
CA SER A 10 41.99 54.22 16.29
C SER A 10 41.84 52.78 16.78
N LEU A 11 40.88 52.52 17.67
CA LEU A 11 40.57 51.18 18.19
C LEU A 11 39.98 50.31 17.07
N LEU A 12 39.05 50.86 16.29
CA LEU A 12 38.45 50.18 15.15
C LEU A 12 39.49 49.88 14.06
N GLY A 13 40.40 50.81 13.79
CA GLY A 13 41.53 50.61 12.88
C GLY A 13 42.51 49.53 13.37
N ARG A 14 42.74 49.42 14.68
CA ARG A 14 43.56 48.35 15.29
C ARG A 14 42.88 46.99 15.23
N ILE A 15 41.57 46.93 15.51
CA ILE A 15 40.76 45.71 15.41
C ILE A 15 40.69 45.25 13.95
N MET A 16 40.47 46.17 13.00
CA MET A 16 40.49 45.88 11.57
C MET A 16 41.83 45.30 11.14
N ARG A 17 42.97 45.87 11.56
CA ARG A 17 44.29 45.28 11.28
C ARG A 17 44.48 43.91 11.92
N TYR A 18 44.00 43.70 13.14
CA TYR A 18 44.22 42.47 13.88
C TYR A 18 43.37 41.29 13.36
N PHE A 19 42.20 41.56 12.79
CA PHE A 19 41.28 40.53 12.28
C PHE A 19 41.30 40.38 10.75
N LEU A 20 41.50 41.46 9.97
CA LEU A 20 41.49 41.37 8.50
C LEU A 20 42.84 41.08 7.85
N LEU A 21 43.97 41.31 8.53
CA LEU A 21 45.31 41.04 7.98
C LEU A 21 45.95 39.76 8.52
N ARG A 22 45.19 38.93 9.23
CA ARG A 22 45.65 37.60 9.58
C ARG A 22 45.64 36.71 8.34
N PRO A 23 46.75 36.02 8.01
CA PRO A 23 46.82 35.20 6.80
C PRO A 23 45.75 34.11 6.79
N GLU A 24 45.32 33.63 7.97
CA GLU A 24 44.27 32.62 8.12
C GLU A 24 42.89 33.16 7.73
N THR A 25 42.56 34.41 8.08
CA THR A 25 41.26 35.01 7.77
C THR A 25 41.14 35.37 6.30
N LEU A 26 42.24 35.83 5.70
CA LEU A 26 42.32 36.04 4.25
C LEU A 26 42.19 34.72 3.49
N PHE A 27 42.81 33.64 3.96
CA PHE A 27 42.70 32.32 3.34
C PHE A 27 41.27 31.77 3.38
N LEU A 28 40.58 31.88 4.52
CA LEU A 28 39.17 31.47 4.64
C LEU A 28 38.24 32.32 3.77
N LEU A 29 38.51 33.62 3.65
CA LEU A 29 37.75 34.51 2.77
C LEU A 29 37.98 34.15 1.29
N CYS A 30 39.21 33.80 0.90
CA CYS A 30 39.49 33.33 -0.46
C CYS A 30 38.79 32.00 -0.77
N ILE A 31 38.77 31.05 0.18
CA ILE A 31 38.05 29.78 0.02
C ILE A 31 36.55 30.03 -0.13
N SER A 32 35.96 30.88 0.72
CA SER A 32 34.51 31.15 0.65
C SER A 32 34.11 31.84 -0.66
N LEU A 33 34.93 32.77 -1.16
CA LEU A 33 34.73 33.41 -2.46
C LEU A 33 34.93 32.42 -3.63
N ALA A 34 35.89 31.50 -3.53
CA ALA A 34 36.10 30.47 -4.54
C ALA A 34 34.96 29.45 -4.57
N LEU A 35 34.46 29.02 -3.41
CA LEU A 35 33.29 28.16 -3.31
C LEU A 35 32.02 28.88 -3.81
N TRP A 36 31.84 30.15 -3.45
CA TRP A 36 30.72 30.95 -3.95
C TRP A 36 30.78 31.13 -5.47
N SER A 37 31.96 31.41 -6.02
CA SER A 37 32.21 31.46 -7.46
C SER A 37 31.93 30.11 -8.11
N TYR A 38 32.43 29.00 -7.57
CA TYR A 38 32.17 27.65 -8.06
C TYR A 38 30.66 27.36 -8.10
N PHE A 39 29.94 27.54 -7.00
CA PHE A 39 28.49 27.31 -6.92
C PHE A 39 27.69 28.22 -7.86
N PHE A 40 28.11 29.46 -8.09
CA PHE A 40 27.41 30.40 -8.98
C PHE A 40 27.84 30.33 -10.45
N HIS A 41 29.01 29.77 -10.79
CA HIS A 41 29.48 29.61 -12.17
C HIS A 41 29.31 28.20 -12.72
N THR A 42 29.05 27.19 -11.89
CA THR A 42 28.61 25.89 -12.40
C THR A 42 27.21 26.02 -12.97
N ASP A 43 27.12 26.00 -14.31
CA ASP A 43 25.85 26.07 -15.05
C ASP A 43 24.88 24.94 -14.69
N GLU A 44 25.38 23.82 -14.16
CA GLU A 44 24.56 22.70 -13.67
C GLU A 44 23.62 23.12 -12.54
N VAL A 45 24.10 23.90 -11.56
CA VAL A 45 23.26 24.35 -10.43
C VAL A 45 22.20 25.34 -10.90
N LYS A 46 22.55 26.24 -11.83
CA LYS A 46 21.57 27.16 -12.45
C LYS A 46 20.51 26.40 -13.23
N THR A 47 20.90 25.34 -13.93
CA THR A 47 19.99 24.50 -14.71
C THR A 47 19.06 23.70 -13.80
N ILE A 48 19.57 23.15 -12.69
CA ILE A 48 18.77 22.46 -11.67
C ILE A 48 17.78 23.44 -11.02
N VAL A 49 18.25 24.62 -10.57
CA VAL A 49 17.37 25.62 -9.94
C VAL A 49 16.32 26.15 -10.93
N LYS A 50 16.69 26.36 -12.20
CA LYS A 50 15.75 26.78 -13.23
C LYS A 50 14.73 25.68 -13.54
N SER A 51 15.18 24.43 -13.67
CA SER A 51 14.31 23.26 -13.85
C SER A 51 13.34 23.08 -12.68
N SER A 52 13.79 23.19 -11.43
CA SER A 52 12.93 23.13 -10.25
C SER A 52 11.92 24.28 -10.23
N ARG A 53 12.34 25.50 -10.59
CA ARG A 53 11.45 26.67 -10.65
C ARG A 53 10.39 26.53 -11.75
N ASP A 54 10.78 25.99 -12.90
CA ASP A 54 9.87 25.77 -14.03
C ASP A 54 8.90 24.61 -13.75
N ALA A 55 9.35 23.54 -13.07
CA ALA A 55 8.48 22.48 -12.57
C ALA A 55 7.44 23.01 -11.56
N VAL A 56 7.86 23.83 -10.59
CA VAL A 56 6.93 24.44 -9.63
C VAL A 56 5.94 25.40 -10.32
N LYS A 57 6.37 26.15 -11.33
CA LYS A 57 5.47 27.00 -12.13
C LYS A 57 4.47 26.18 -12.94
N MET A 58 4.87 25.06 -13.53
CA MET A 58 3.94 24.15 -14.20
C MET A 58 2.93 23.52 -13.23
N VAL A 59 3.37 23.12 -12.03
CA VAL A 59 2.46 22.60 -11.00
C VAL A 59 1.48 23.68 -10.54
N LYS A 60 1.95 24.91 -10.26
CA LYS A 60 1.07 26.03 -9.93
C LYS A 60 0.12 26.40 -11.07
N GLY A 61 0.58 26.33 -12.33
CA GLY A 61 -0.24 26.54 -13.52
C GLY A 61 -1.34 25.50 -13.65
N LYS A 62 -1.00 24.21 -13.54
CA LYS A 62 -1.97 23.10 -13.55
C LYS A 62 -2.98 23.17 -12.40
N VAL A 63 -2.53 23.53 -11.20
CA VAL A 63 -3.42 23.71 -10.05
C VAL A 63 -4.34 24.91 -10.27
N ALA A 64 -3.84 26.02 -10.81
CA ALA A 64 -4.67 27.18 -11.13
C ALA A 64 -5.68 26.89 -12.26
N GLU A 65 -5.28 26.09 -13.27
CA GLU A 65 -6.14 25.65 -14.37
C GLU A 65 -7.22 24.68 -13.88
N MET A 66 -6.89 23.77 -12.96
CA MET A 66 -7.86 22.94 -12.21
C MET A 66 -8.86 23.82 -11.43
N MET A 67 -8.36 24.83 -10.70
CA MET A 67 -9.21 25.74 -9.92
C MET A 67 -10.06 26.69 -10.80
N GLN A 68 -9.66 26.95 -12.05
CA GLN A 68 -10.46 27.73 -13.00
C GLN A 68 -11.53 26.88 -13.69
N ASN A 69 -11.24 25.60 -13.97
CA ASN A 69 -12.23 24.63 -14.48
C ASN A 69 -13.31 24.28 -13.44
N ASP A 70 -13.03 24.42 -12.14
CA ASP A 70 -14.02 24.25 -11.07
C ASP A 70 -15.19 25.25 -11.14
N ARG A 71 -15.04 26.39 -11.83
CA ARG A 71 -16.13 27.39 -11.97
C ARG A 71 -17.12 27.09 -13.10
N LEU A 72 -16.82 26.13 -13.99
CA LEU A 72 -17.69 25.79 -15.11
C LEU A 72 -17.73 24.26 -15.33
N GLY A 73 -18.17 23.50 -14.33
CA GLY A 73 -18.54 22.08 -14.49
C GLY A 73 -17.56 21.03 -13.95
N GLY A 74 -16.45 21.41 -13.30
CA GLY A 74 -15.51 20.45 -12.68
C GLY A 74 -16.09 19.69 -11.47
N LEU A 75 -17.03 20.29 -10.74
CA LEU A 75 -17.59 19.71 -9.52
C LEU A 75 -18.35 18.40 -9.78
N SER A 76 -19.02 18.25 -10.93
CA SER A 76 -19.76 17.03 -11.28
C SER A 76 -18.87 15.88 -11.76
N VAL A 77 -17.70 16.19 -12.33
CA VAL A 77 -16.71 15.18 -12.75
C VAL A 77 -15.95 14.64 -11.55
N LEU A 78 -15.57 15.52 -10.62
CA LEU A 78 -14.96 15.12 -9.36
C LEU A 78 -15.94 14.34 -8.48
N ASP A 79 -17.22 14.76 -8.37
CA ASP A 79 -18.24 13.95 -7.68
C ASP A 79 -18.44 12.59 -8.37
N ALA A 80 -18.37 12.52 -9.71
CA ALA A 80 -18.48 11.25 -10.44
C ALA A 80 -17.24 10.35 -10.29
N GLU A 81 -16.03 10.91 -10.16
CA GLU A 81 -14.81 10.14 -9.85
C GLU A 81 -14.77 9.69 -8.38
N PHE A 82 -15.15 10.55 -7.42
CA PHE A 82 -15.27 10.18 -6.01
C PHE A 82 -16.40 9.17 -5.76
N SER A 83 -17.50 9.25 -6.53
CA SER A 83 -18.59 8.26 -6.50
C SER A 83 -18.15 6.84 -6.94
N LYS A 84 -16.95 6.69 -7.52
CA LYS A 84 -16.34 5.41 -7.92
C LYS A 84 -15.23 4.95 -6.97
N THR A 85 -15.14 5.57 -5.79
CA THR A 85 -14.20 5.19 -4.74
C THR A 85 -14.96 4.65 -3.54
N TRP A 86 -14.45 3.56 -2.96
CA TRP A 86 -15.00 3.00 -1.74
C TRP A 86 -13.97 3.12 -0.63
N GLU A 87 -14.45 3.58 0.52
CA GLU A 87 -13.66 3.68 1.74
C GLU A 87 -14.40 2.95 2.85
N PHE A 88 -13.69 2.06 3.53
CA PHE A 88 -14.16 1.42 4.76
C PHE A 88 -13.12 1.67 5.84
N LYS A 89 -13.56 2.18 6.99
CA LYS A 89 -12.71 2.39 8.16
C LYS A 89 -13.43 1.86 9.40
N ASN A 90 -12.79 0.94 10.10
CA ASN A 90 -13.29 0.41 11.35
C ASN A 90 -12.11 0.07 12.28
N ASN A 91 -12.07 0.74 13.44
CA ASN A 91 -11.01 0.59 14.43
C ASN A 91 -9.60 0.66 13.80
N ASN A 92 -8.92 -0.48 13.70
CA ASN A 92 -7.55 -0.62 13.22
C ASN A 92 -7.48 -1.10 11.76
N VAL A 93 -8.60 -1.10 11.05
CA VAL A 93 -8.71 -1.58 9.67
C VAL A 93 -9.19 -0.45 8.78
N ALA A 94 -8.50 -0.28 7.66
CA ALA A 94 -8.92 0.60 6.59
C ALA A 94 -8.84 -0.16 5.27
N VAL A 95 -9.85 0.00 4.43
CA VAL A 95 -9.86 -0.48 3.05
C VAL A 95 -10.19 0.70 2.16
N TYR A 96 -9.43 0.83 1.08
CA TYR A 96 -9.62 1.88 0.10
C TYR A 96 -9.55 1.26 -1.29
N SER A 97 -10.51 1.60 -2.14
CA SER A 97 -10.60 1.10 -3.51
C SER A 97 -11.00 2.22 -4.45
N ILE A 98 -10.39 2.23 -5.64
CA ILE A 98 -10.65 3.20 -6.70
C ILE A 98 -10.81 2.44 -8.02
N GLN A 99 -11.94 2.64 -8.70
CA GLN A 99 -12.20 2.05 -10.03
C GLN A 99 -11.16 2.51 -11.09
N GLY A 100 -10.69 3.74 -10.97
CA GLY A 100 -9.74 4.34 -11.91
C GLY A 100 -10.34 4.47 -13.32
N ARG A 101 -9.59 4.05 -14.35
CA ARG A 101 -9.98 4.18 -15.76
C ARG A 101 -10.83 3.02 -16.30
N ARG A 102 -11.18 2.04 -15.46
CA ARG A 102 -12.00 0.90 -15.86
C ARG A 102 -13.46 1.33 -16.01
N ASP A 103 -14.23 0.63 -16.83
CA ASP A 103 -15.66 0.91 -17.02
C ASP A 103 -16.49 0.45 -15.80
N HIS A 104 -16.06 -0.65 -15.17
CA HIS A 104 -16.71 -1.28 -14.03
C HIS A 104 -15.72 -1.50 -12.88
N MET A 105 -16.25 -1.52 -11.65
CA MET A 105 -15.50 -1.85 -10.43
C MET A 105 -15.69 -3.34 -10.14
N GLU A 106 -14.74 -4.18 -10.55
CA GLU A 106 -14.83 -5.63 -10.40
C GLU A 106 -14.21 -6.14 -9.09
N ASP A 107 -13.44 -5.31 -8.39
CA ASP A 107 -12.86 -5.70 -7.11
C ASP A 107 -13.91 -5.79 -6.01
N ARG A 108 -13.67 -6.69 -5.07
CA ARG A 108 -14.46 -6.88 -3.86
C ARG A 108 -13.52 -7.11 -2.69
N PHE A 109 -14.00 -6.76 -1.50
CA PHE A 109 -13.30 -7.06 -0.25
C PHE A 109 -14.30 -7.47 0.82
N GLU A 110 -13.80 -8.15 1.84
CA GLU A 110 -14.54 -8.46 3.06
C GLU A 110 -13.61 -8.33 4.28
N VAL A 111 -14.15 -7.73 5.36
CA VAL A 111 -13.46 -7.60 6.64
C VAL A 111 -14.37 -8.13 7.74
N LEU A 112 -14.01 -9.30 8.27
CA LEU A 112 -14.70 -9.88 9.43
C LEU A 112 -13.79 -9.73 10.65
N THR A 113 -14.10 -8.75 11.50
CA THR A 113 -13.42 -8.52 12.78
C THR A 113 -14.43 -8.70 13.92
N ASP A 114 -14.09 -9.53 14.91
CA ASP A 114 -14.98 -9.85 16.03
C ASP A 114 -14.93 -8.75 17.10
N ILE A 115 -15.68 -7.67 16.86
CA ILE A 115 -15.63 -6.45 17.67
C ILE A 115 -16.31 -6.62 19.04
N THR A 116 -17.00 -7.73 19.30
CA THR A 116 -17.76 -7.91 20.54
C THR A 116 -17.15 -8.87 21.56
N ASN A 117 -16.24 -9.80 21.20
CA ASN A 117 -15.69 -10.71 22.22
C ASN A 117 -14.28 -11.27 21.99
N LYS A 118 -13.48 -10.78 21.02
CA LYS A 118 -12.10 -11.25 20.77
C LYS A 118 -11.96 -12.78 20.66
N SER A 119 -13.05 -13.51 20.41
CA SER A 119 -13.10 -14.96 20.58
C SER A 119 -12.85 -15.70 19.28
N HIS A 120 -12.88 -14.99 18.15
CA HIS A 120 -12.77 -15.54 16.81
C HIS A 120 -11.67 -14.85 16.01
N PRO A 121 -11.09 -15.55 15.02
CA PRO A 121 -10.03 -15.01 14.21
C PRO A 121 -10.58 -13.93 13.29
N SER A 122 -9.77 -12.92 13.04
CA SER A 122 -10.10 -11.86 12.08
C SER A 122 -9.77 -12.31 10.66
N ILE A 123 -10.69 -12.08 9.74
CA ILE A 123 -10.55 -12.45 8.33
C ILE A 123 -10.52 -11.18 7.50
N PHE A 124 -9.51 -11.07 6.65
CA PHE A 124 -9.38 -10.02 5.65
C PHE A 124 -9.28 -10.70 4.29
N ALA A 125 -10.22 -10.40 3.40
CA ALA A 125 -10.26 -11.02 2.09
C ALA A 125 -10.40 -9.96 1.00
N ILE A 126 -9.68 -10.16 -0.09
CA ILE A 126 -9.72 -9.31 -1.27
C ILE A 126 -9.83 -10.18 -2.51
N PHE A 127 -10.66 -9.71 -3.45
CA PHE A 127 -11.00 -10.40 -4.68
C PHE A 127 -10.90 -9.41 -5.84
N ASP A 128 -10.05 -9.72 -6.81
CA ASP A 128 -9.90 -8.94 -8.06
C ASP A 128 -10.64 -9.67 -9.18
N GLY A 129 -11.84 -9.21 -9.51
CA GLY A 129 -12.66 -9.78 -10.56
C GLY A 129 -12.14 -9.44 -11.95
N HIS A 130 -12.26 -10.37 -12.88
CA HIS A 130 -11.98 -10.13 -14.29
C HIS A 130 -12.98 -10.88 -15.17
N GLY A 131 -13.40 -10.25 -16.28
CA GLY A 131 -14.37 -10.87 -17.19
C GLY A 131 -15.80 -10.88 -16.64
N GLY A 132 -16.11 -9.94 -15.74
CA GLY A 132 -17.40 -9.78 -15.09
C GLY A 132 -17.29 -9.74 -13.56
N GLU A 133 -18.20 -9.01 -12.93
CA GLU A 133 -18.27 -8.85 -11.47
C GLU A 133 -18.77 -10.11 -10.73
N ALA A 134 -19.46 -11.01 -11.45
CA ALA A 134 -20.17 -12.16 -10.88
C ALA A 134 -19.29 -13.10 -10.06
N ALA A 135 -18.04 -13.33 -10.49
CA ALA A 135 -17.10 -14.20 -9.79
C ALA A 135 -16.69 -13.59 -8.43
N ALA A 136 -16.30 -12.32 -8.42
CA ALA A 136 -15.91 -11.62 -7.20
C ALA A 136 -17.09 -11.48 -6.23
N ASP A 137 -18.30 -11.19 -6.74
CA ASP A 137 -19.53 -11.15 -5.95
C ASP A 137 -19.87 -12.51 -5.33
N PHE A 138 -19.73 -13.59 -6.10
CA PHE A 138 -19.97 -14.93 -5.62
C PHE A 138 -19.03 -15.30 -4.47
N VAL A 139 -17.72 -15.12 -4.66
CA VAL A 139 -16.73 -15.47 -3.64
C VAL A 139 -16.90 -14.60 -2.40
N LYS A 140 -17.14 -13.30 -2.55
CA LYS A 140 -17.43 -12.39 -1.42
C LYS A 140 -18.63 -12.86 -0.60
N ALA A 141 -19.70 -13.33 -1.23
CA ALA A 141 -20.91 -13.74 -0.53
C ALA A 141 -20.79 -15.10 0.19
N HIS A 142 -19.94 -16.02 -0.29
CA HIS A 142 -19.93 -17.41 0.20
C HIS A 142 -18.68 -17.75 1.02
N LEU A 143 -17.50 -17.27 0.63
CA LEU A 143 -16.24 -17.66 1.26
C LEU A 143 -16.10 -17.20 2.72
N PRO A 144 -16.39 -15.93 3.08
CA PRO A 144 -16.22 -15.45 4.44
C PRO A 144 -17.13 -16.18 5.45
N ASP A 145 -18.38 -16.45 5.08
CA ASP A 145 -19.33 -17.17 5.92
C ASP A 145 -18.94 -18.65 6.08
N ALA A 146 -18.52 -19.31 4.99
CA ALA A 146 -18.04 -20.70 5.04
C ALA A 146 -16.78 -20.83 5.92
N LEU A 147 -15.86 -19.86 5.83
CA LEU A 147 -14.68 -19.80 6.69
C LEU A 147 -15.07 -19.61 8.15
N LYS A 148 -15.94 -18.63 8.44
CA LYS A 148 -16.42 -18.34 9.80
C LYS A 148 -17.00 -19.58 10.47
N GLN A 149 -17.88 -20.32 9.78
CA GLN A 149 -18.49 -21.54 10.32
C GLN A 149 -17.45 -22.62 10.64
N HIS A 150 -16.50 -22.87 9.72
CA HIS A 150 -15.47 -23.90 9.92
C HIS A 150 -14.50 -23.50 11.03
N LEU A 151 -14.09 -22.23 11.09
CA LEU A 151 -13.19 -21.72 12.13
C LEU A 151 -13.84 -21.78 13.51
N GLN A 152 -15.13 -21.48 13.62
CA GLN A 152 -15.89 -21.63 14.87
C GLN A 152 -15.97 -23.08 15.35
N ALA A 153 -16.11 -24.05 14.45
CA ALA A 153 -16.07 -25.46 14.80
C ALA A 153 -14.66 -25.87 15.24
N PHE A 154 -13.64 -25.45 14.49
CA PHE A 154 -12.23 -25.73 14.78
C PHE A 154 -11.79 -25.17 16.14
N GLU A 155 -12.16 -23.94 16.49
CA GLU A 155 -11.77 -23.34 17.77
C GLU A 155 -12.41 -24.03 18.98
N LYS A 156 -13.59 -24.64 18.84
CA LYS A 156 -14.21 -25.46 19.89
C LYS A 156 -13.47 -26.77 20.12
N GLU A 157 -12.86 -27.32 19.07
CA GLU A 157 -12.23 -28.64 19.03
C GLU A 157 -10.67 -28.58 19.02
N LYS A 158 -10.11 -27.37 19.15
CA LYS A 158 -8.68 -26.99 18.93
C LYS A 158 -7.64 -27.84 19.69
N ARG A 159 -8.03 -28.70 20.63
CA ARG A 159 -7.11 -29.52 21.44
C ARG A 159 -6.76 -30.90 20.87
N ASP A 160 -7.51 -31.45 19.92
CA ASP A 160 -7.30 -32.84 19.44
C ASP A 160 -7.17 -33.00 17.92
N SER A 161 -7.51 -31.96 17.13
CA SER A 161 -7.42 -32.03 15.67
C SER A 161 -6.07 -31.49 15.20
N GLY A 162 -5.21 -32.32 14.63
CA GLY A 162 -3.94 -31.90 13.99
C GLY A 162 -4.12 -31.04 12.73
N LEU A 163 -5.24 -30.33 12.60
CA LEU A 163 -5.57 -29.44 11.50
C LEU A 163 -4.96 -28.06 11.75
N SER A 164 -4.37 -27.47 10.71
CA SER A 164 -3.86 -26.10 10.73
C SER A 164 -4.86 -25.15 10.07
N TYR A 165 -4.84 -23.87 10.48
CA TYR A 165 -5.54 -22.79 9.78
C TYR A 165 -5.26 -22.77 8.28
N ALA A 166 -4.03 -23.13 7.90
CA ALA A 166 -3.60 -23.33 6.52
C ALA A 166 -4.54 -24.30 5.77
N SER A 167 -4.71 -25.51 6.29
CA SER A 167 -5.54 -26.54 5.68
C SER A 167 -7.01 -26.14 5.61
N ILE A 168 -7.50 -25.37 6.59
CA ILE A 168 -8.88 -24.86 6.58
C ILE A 168 -9.07 -23.86 5.43
N LEU A 169 -8.15 -22.91 5.26
CA LEU A 169 -8.19 -21.93 4.16
C LEU A 169 -8.18 -22.63 2.81
N GLU A 170 -7.23 -23.54 2.59
CA GLU A 170 -7.12 -24.31 1.35
C GLU A 170 -8.40 -25.09 1.02
N GLN A 171 -8.92 -25.86 1.99
CA GLN A 171 -10.13 -26.65 1.78
C GLN A 171 -11.36 -25.78 1.48
N ARG A 172 -11.49 -24.63 2.16
CA ARG A 172 -12.65 -23.75 1.95
C ARG A 172 -12.57 -23.00 0.62
N ILE A 173 -11.39 -22.50 0.24
CA ILE A 173 -11.20 -21.84 -1.05
C ILE A 173 -11.52 -22.82 -2.19
N LEU A 174 -10.99 -24.05 -2.15
CA LEU A 174 -11.28 -25.08 -3.15
C LEU A 174 -12.75 -25.51 -3.17
N ALA A 175 -13.41 -25.56 -2.02
CA ALA A 175 -14.83 -25.91 -1.94
C ALA A 175 -15.72 -24.83 -2.58
N VAL A 176 -15.44 -23.55 -2.31
CA VAL A 176 -16.18 -22.42 -2.91
C VAL A 176 -15.95 -22.35 -4.42
N ASP A 177 -14.72 -22.60 -4.88
CA ASP A 177 -14.39 -22.65 -6.30
C ASP A 177 -15.22 -23.73 -7.03
N ARG A 178 -15.30 -24.95 -6.47
CA ARG A 178 -16.16 -26.01 -7.02
C ARG A 178 -17.64 -25.64 -7.01
N GLU A 179 -18.13 -25.06 -5.92
CA GLU A 179 -19.53 -24.63 -5.83
C GLU A 179 -19.86 -23.56 -6.89
N MET A 180 -18.93 -22.65 -7.14
CA MET A 180 -19.06 -21.65 -8.20
C MET A 180 -19.14 -22.32 -9.58
N LEU A 181 -18.22 -23.25 -9.88
CA LEU A 181 -18.20 -24.00 -11.13
C LEU A 181 -19.49 -24.82 -11.35
N ASP A 182 -19.99 -25.47 -10.30
CA ASP A 182 -21.23 -26.24 -10.35
C ASP A 182 -22.42 -25.33 -10.68
N LYS A 183 -22.54 -24.16 -10.05
CA LYS A 183 -23.59 -23.17 -10.32
C LYS A 183 -23.50 -22.58 -11.74
N LEU A 184 -22.29 -22.34 -12.24
CA LEU A 184 -22.05 -21.89 -13.62
C LEU A 184 -22.38 -22.97 -14.65
N SER A 185 -22.13 -24.24 -14.33
CA SER A 185 -22.48 -25.37 -15.20
C SER A 185 -24.00 -25.62 -15.24
N ALA A 186 -24.72 -25.42 -14.13
CA ALA A 186 -26.17 -25.62 -14.06
C ALA A 186 -26.97 -24.51 -14.79
N SER A 187 -26.41 -23.30 -14.91
CA SER A 187 -27.05 -22.15 -15.55
C SER A 187 -26.79 -22.13 -17.07
N HIS A 188 -27.28 -23.14 -17.77
CA HIS A 188 -26.94 -23.39 -19.17
C HIS A 188 -27.35 -22.30 -20.20
N ASP A 189 -28.14 -21.26 -19.86
CA ASP A 189 -28.86 -20.48 -20.88
C ASP A 189 -28.75 -18.94 -20.93
N GLU A 190 -27.85 -18.25 -20.20
CA GLU A 190 -27.69 -16.79 -20.41
C GLU A 190 -26.35 -16.40 -21.05
N ALA A 191 -26.45 -15.99 -22.32
CA ALA A 191 -25.40 -15.76 -23.30
C ALA A 191 -24.50 -14.52 -23.05
N GLY A 192 -24.02 -14.30 -21.83
CA GLY A 192 -23.16 -13.13 -21.55
C GLY A 192 -22.26 -13.14 -20.32
N GLN A 193 -22.47 -14.01 -19.32
CA GLN A 193 -21.74 -13.96 -18.04
C GLN A 193 -20.79 -15.16 -17.79
N LYS A 194 -20.53 -15.99 -18.81
CA LYS A 194 -19.84 -17.29 -18.65
C LYS A 194 -18.31 -17.28 -18.68
N GLY A 195 -17.65 -16.12 -18.54
CA GLY A 195 -16.21 -16.01 -18.81
C GLY A 195 -15.35 -15.43 -17.69
N GLY A 196 -15.96 -15.02 -16.57
CA GLY A 196 -15.26 -14.28 -15.53
C GLY A 196 -14.61 -15.17 -14.47
N GLY A 197 -13.53 -14.66 -13.89
CA GLY A 197 -12.84 -15.24 -12.74
C GLY A 197 -12.54 -14.17 -11.71
N THR A 198 -12.00 -14.57 -10.58
CA THR A 198 -11.52 -13.62 -9.57
C THR A 198 -10.23 -14.12 -8.95
N THR A 199 -9.33 -13.21 -8.59
CA THR A 199 -8.27 -13.55 -7.64
C THR A 199 -8.89 -13.72 -6.25
N CYS A 200 -8.16 -14.41 -5.37
CA CYS A 200 -8.57 -14.62 -3.99
C CYS A 200 -7.35 -14.54 -3.09
N LEU A 201 -7.27 -13.48 -2.28
CA LEU A 201 -6.26 -13.30 -1.27
C LEU A 201 -6.93 -13.19 0.08
N VAL A 202 -6.64 -14.14 0.97
CA VAL A 202 -7.24 -14.22 2.31
C VAL A 202 -6.14 -14.23 3.35
N ALA A 203 -6.24 -13.30 4.30
CA ALA A 203 -5.42 -13.25 5.49
C ALA A 203 -6.28 -13.54 6.73
N LEU A 204 -5.87 -14.55 7.49
CA LEU A 204 -6.48 -14.96 8.73
C LEU A 204 -5.55 -14.62 9.89
N LEU A 205 -6.02 -13.80 10.83
CA LEU A 205 -5.29 -13.44 12.03
C LEU A 205 -6.01 -14.04 13.25
N SER A 206 -5.38 -15.01 13.91
CA SER A 206 -5.84 -15.60 15.17
C SER A 206 -4.77 -15.41 16.23
N ASP A 207 -5.10 -14.71 17.33
CA ASP A 207 -4.15 -14.36 18.39
C ASP A 207 -2.88 -13.66 17.86
N ARG A 208 -1.81 -14.42 17.64
CA ARG A 208 -0.52 -13.97 17.10
C ARG A 208 -0.14 -14.67 15.80
N GLU A 209 -0.96 -15.60 15.32
CA GLU A 209 -0.69 -16.33 14.09
C GLU A 209 -1.41 -15.64 12.91
N LEU A 210 -0.63 -15.22 11.93
CA LEU A 210 -1.11 -14.72 10.65
C LEU A 210 -0.90 -15.78 9.57
N THR A 211 -1.99 -16.25 8.99
CA THR A 211 -1.98 -17.20 7.87
C THR A 211 -2.52 -16.53 6.61
N VAL A 212 -1.79 -16.61 5.50
CA VAL A 212 -2.15 -16.02 4.21
C VAL A 212 -2.24 -17.10 3.13
N ALA A 213 -3.38 -17.13 2.44
CA ALA A 213 -3.62 -17.94 1.26
C ALA A 213 -3.84 -17.03 0.05
N ASN A 214 -3.16 -17.33 -1.06
CA ASN A 214 -3.25 -16.55 -2.30
C ASN A 214 -3.59 -17.43 -3.50
N VAL A 215 -4.50 -16.95 -4.34
CA VAL A 215 -4.86 -17.51 -5.64
C VAL A 215 -4.93 -16.36 -6.63
N GLY A 216 -3.98 -16.31 -7.56
CA GLY A 216 -3.87 -15.25 -8.56
C GLY A 216 -2.69 -14.32 -8.28
N ASP A 217 -2.78 -13.09 -8.74
CA ASP A 217 -1.68 -12.12 -8.72
C ASP A 217 -1.90 -10.92 -7.79
N SER A 218 -2.92 -10.98 -6.94
CA SER A 218 -3.01 -10.15 -5.73
C SER A 218 -1.86 -10.44 -4.77
N ARG A 219 -1.50 -9.45 -3.93
CA ARG A 219 -0.36 -9.56 -3.02
C ARG A 219 -0.63 -9.10 -1.59
N GLY A 220 -0.27 -9.95 -0.64
CA GLY A 220 -0.23 -9.61 0.79
C GLY A 220 1.18 -9.16 1.20
N VAL A 221 1.27 -8.07 1.95
CA VAL A 221 2.54 -7.49 2.43
C VAL A 221 2.40 -7.10 3.90
N LEU A 222 3.35 -7.50 4.73
CA LEU A 222 3.45 -7.11 6.13
C LEU A 222 4.53 -6.06 6.30
N CYS A 223 4.28 -5.05 7.14
CA CYS A 223 5.33 -4.15 7.59
C CYS A 223 6.02 -4.73 8.84
N ASP A 224 7.34 -4.90 8.80
CA ASP A 224 8.13 -5.31 9.97
C ASP A 224 8.36 -4.16 10.96
N LYS A 225 9.08 -4.42 12.07
CA LYS A 225 9.33 -3.37 13.07
C LYS A 225 10.19 -2.21 12.56
N ASP A 226 11.05 -2.50 11.60
CA ASP A 226 12.03 -1.59 11.05
C ASP A 226 11.44 -0.78 9.88
N GLY A 227 10.17 -1.00 9.54
CA GLY A 227 9.44 -0.32 8.48
C GLY A 227 9.61 -0.97 7.10
N ASN A 228 10.20 -2.16 7.03
CA ASN A 228 10.39 -2.86 5.76
C ASN A 228 9.12 -3.61 5.34
N ALA A 229 8.86 -3.60 4.05
CA ALA A 229 7.79 -4.37 3.43
C ALA A 229 8.24 -5.83 3.22
N VAL A 230 7.59 -6.76 3.92
CA VAL A 230 7.80 -8.21 3.84
C VAL A 230 6.65 -8.83 3.06
N ALA A 231 6.93 -9.39 1.88
CA ALA A 231 5.92 -10.08 1.10
C ALA A 231 5.44 -11.35 1.84
N LEU A 232 4.12 -11.47 2.01
CA LEU A 232 3.45 -12.64 2.60
C LEU A 232 2.91 -13.59 1.52
N SER A 233 2.77 -13.10 0.29
CA SER A 233 2.35 -13.92 -0.85
C SER A 233 3.22 -13.81 -2.09
N HIS A 234 3.09 -14.83 -2.94
CA HIS A 234 3.72 -14.88 -4.25
C HIS A 234 2.66 -14.81 -5.33
N ASP A 235 2.83 -13.88 -6.28
CA ASP A 235 1.91 -13.72 -7.40
C ASP A 235 2.03 -14.91 -8.36
N HIS A 236 0.88 -15.49 -8.73
CA HIS A 236 0.81 -16.54 -9.72
C HIS A 236 0.83 -15.92 -11.11
N LYS A 237 1.95 -16.11 -11.82
CA LYS A 237 2.09 -15.62 -13.20
C LYS A 237 2.29 -16.81 -14.15
N PRO A 238 1.59 -16.86 -15.31
CA PRO A 238 1.61 -18.03 -16.21
C PRO A 238 2.98 -18.47 -16.73
N TYR A 239 3.99 -17.59 -16.71
CA TYR A 239 5.34 -17.89 -17.17
C TYR A 239 6.22 -18.56 -16.11
N GLN A 240 5.79 -18.65 -14.86
CA GLN A 240 6.54 -19.31 -13.81
C GLN A 240 6.53 -20.83 -14.03
N LEU A 241 7.71 -21.47 -13.91
CA LEU A 241 7.89 -22.90 -14.20
C LEU A 241 7.06 -23.83 -13.30
N LYS A 242 6.71 -23.38 -12.08
CA LYS A 242 5.82 -24.12 -11.16
C LYS A 242 4.40 -24.17 -11.72
N GLU A 243 3.86 -23.02 -12.15
CA GLU A 243 2.52 -22.91 -12.78
C GLU A 243 2.42 -23.66 -14.12
N ARG A 244 3.48 -23.61 -14.94
CA ARG A 244 3.53 -24.29 -16.25
C ARG A 244 3.41 -25.82 -16.19
N LYS A 245 3.69 -26.45 -15.04
CA LYS A 245 3.58 -27.90 -14.87
C LYS A 245 2.14 -28.39 -14.62
N GLY A 246 1.14 -27.50 -14.76
CA GLY A 246 -0.27 -27.90 -14.76
C GLY A 246 -0.93 -27.92 -13.38
N SER A 247 -0.39 -27.22 -12.40
CA SER A 247 -1.03 -27.04 -11.09
C SER A 247 -2.12 -25.96 -11.13
N ARG A 248 -3.10 -26.11 -12.03
CA ARG A 248 -4.23 -25.17 -12.16
C ARG A 248 -5.13 -25.09 -10.92
N GLU A 249 -4.93 -25.96 -9.94
CA GLU A 249 -5.73 -26.11 -8.71
C GLU A 249 -4.92 -25.94 -7.41
N GLN A 250 -3.80 -25.20 -7.42
CA GLN A 250 -3.06 -24.97 -6.18
C GLN A 250 -3.47 -23.64 -5.55
N VAL A 251 -4.23 -23.73 -4.44
CA VAL A 251 -4.24 -22.66 -3.45
C VAL A 251 -2.83 -22.61 -2.88
N ALA A 252 -2.06 -21.59 -3.24
CA ALA A 252 -0.73 -21.42 -2.68
C ALA A 252 -0.88 -20.82 -1.29
N LEU A 253 -0.72 -21.68 -0.28
CA LEU A 253 -0.39 -21.22 1.05
C LEU A 253 0.95 -20.50 0.98
N SER A 254 0.88 -19.20 1.22
CA SER A 254 2.02 -18.36 0.95
C SER A 254 2.82 -18.04 2.21
N ALA A 255 2.16 -17.98 3.37
CA ALA A 255 2.81 -17.87 4.67
C ALA A 255 1.87 -18.27 5.83
N SER A 256 2.40 -18.98 6.83
CA SER A 256 1.88 -18.95 8.21
C SER A 256 3.00 -18.44 9.10
N MET A 257 2.72 -17.40 9.89
CA MET A 257 3.72 -16.69 10.67
C MET A 257 3.21 -16.33 12.06
N ASP A 258 4.00 -16.66 13.08
CA ASP A 258 3.82 -16.18 14.45
C ASP A 258 4.43 -14.76 14.59
N LEU A 259 3.58 -13.80 14.94
CA LEU A 259 3.85 -12.36 15.11
C LEU A 259 4.36 -12.01 16.51
N GLY A 260 4.82 -12.99 17.31
CA GLY A 260 5.42 -12.74 18.62
C GLY A 260 6.64 -11.80 18.60
N GLU A 261 6.83 -11.08 19.72
CA GLU A 261 7.89 -10.06 19.91
C GLU A 261 9.31 -10.54 19.58
N SER A 262 9.59 -11.84 19.72
CA SER A 262 10.92 -12.42 19.46
C SER A 262 11.33 -12.42 17.98
N LYS A 263 10.39 -12.23 17.04
CA LYS A 263 10.66 -12.23 15.59
C LYS A 263 10.77 -10.83 14.97
N GLY A 264 10.74 -9.78 15.78
CA GLY A 264 10.97 -8.43 15.31
C GLY A 264 9.79 -7.80 14.54
N PHE A 265 8.56 -8.14 14.92
CA PHE A 265 7.36 -7.43 14.46
C PHE A 265 6.81 -6.55 15.60
N TRP A 266 6.22 -5.40 15.28
CA TRP A 266 5.54 -4.55 16.27
C TRP A 266 4.42 -5.35 16.97
N PRO A 267 4.02 -4.99 18.20
CA PRO A 267 2.83 -5.55 18.85
C PRO A 267 1.53 -5.35 18.03
N CYS A 268 1.55 -4.45 17.03
CA CYS A 268 0.50 -4.26 16.03
C CYS A 268 1.14 -4.14 14.64
N PRO A 269 1.44 -5.25 13.93
CA PRO A 269 1.99 -5.17 12.59
C PRO A 269 0.90 -4.72 11.61
N ALA A 270 1.25 -3.81 10.70
CA ALA A 270 0.33 -3.34 9.66
C ALA A 270 0.36 -4.33 8.48
N LEU A 271 -0.78 -4.94 8.17
CA LEU A 271 -0.98 -5.74 6.98
C LEU A 271 -1.50 -4.83 5.86
N LEU A 272 -0.71 -4.71 4.78
CA LEU A 272 -1.11 -4.05 3.55
C LEU A 272 -1.43 -5.11 2.51
N VAL A 273 -2.62 -5.03 1.92
CA VAL A 273 -3.05 -5.92 0.85
C VAL A 273 -3.19 -5.10 -0.42
N ILE A 274 -2.60 -5.58 -1.52
CA ILE A 274 -2.50 -4.86 -2.79
C ILE A 274 -3.21 -5.68 -3.87
N ILE A 275 -4.11 -5.01 -4.59
CA ILE A 275 -4.72 -5.46 -5.84
C ILE A 275 -3.93 -4.81 -7.00
N PRO A 276 -3.53 -5.57 -8.04
CA PRO A 276 -2.72 -5.06 -9.16
C PRO A 276 -3.42 -4.10 -10.13
#